data_AF-F5SVS5-F1
#
_entry.id   AF-F5SVS5-F1
#
_cell.length_a   1.000
_cell.length_b   1.000
_cell.length_c   1.000
_cell.angle_alpha   90.00
_cell.angle_beta   90.00
_cell.angle_gamma   90.00
#
_symmetry.space_group_name_H-M   'P 1'
#
loop_
_entity.id
_entity.type
_entity.pdbx_description
1 polymer ?
#
loop_
_entity_poly.entity_id
_entity_poly.type
_entity_poly.pdbx_seq_one_letter_code
_entity_poly.pdbx_strand_id
1 'polypeptide(L)'
;MNKKLQTLRFVLILLIICSAASASYLGFKLWQEIQIERYIASPSSSEDVPDDPRAHFAKAADFEKQEKHELALDQLTIALGDAPKELMTLAYYNRGNINLRTALEMTQADARQLPLIELAKQDFRSALAINPDMWDARYNLEVALRAVPEDPDVNPDFEKNIISSQRSIESKAFKVDLP
;
A
#
# COMPACT_ATOMS: atom_id res chain seq x y z
N MET A 1 -48.91 -6.11 39.68
CA MET A 1 -47.67 -6.51 38.99
C MET A 1 -46.64 -5.40 39.15
N ASN A 2 -45.46 -5.68 39.71
CA ASN A 2 -44.49 -4.65 40.08
C ASN A 2 -43.78 -4.10 38.82
N LYS A 3 -44.10 -2.87 38.42
CA LYS A 3 -43.57 -2.22 37.20
C LYS A 3 -42.04 -2.27 37.14
N LYS A 4 -41.35 -2.17 38.28
CA LYS A 4 -39.89 -2.27 38.38
C LYS A 4 -39.35 -3.65 37.96
N LEU A 5 -40.07 -4.73 38.26
CA LEU A 5 -39.67 -6.08 37.88
C LEU A 5 -39.86 -6.31 36.37
N GLN A 6 -40.91 -5.73 35.79
CA GLN A 6 -41.15 -5.80 34.34
C GLN A 6 -40.10 -5.01 33.56
N THR A 7 -39.78 -3.78 33.99
CA THR A 7 -38.71 -2.99 33.37
C THR A 7 -37.36 -3.70 33.49
N LEU A 8 -37.04 -4.26 34.65
CA LEU A 8 -35.80 -5.03 34.83
C LEU A 8 -35.75 -6.25 33.90
N ARG A 9 -36.86 -6.99 33.76
CA ARG A 9 -36.95 -8.11 32.82
C ARG A 9 -36.71 -7.68 31.37
N PHE A 10 -37.31 -6.58 30.92
CA PHE A 10 -37.09 -6.07 29.57
C PHE A 10 -35.65 -5.63 29.35
N VAL A 11 -35.03 -4.95 30.33
CA VAL A 11 -33.62 -4.56 30.26
C VAL A 11 -32.71 -5.79 30.17
N LEU A 12 -32.96 -6.83 30.96
CA LEU A 12 -32.18 -8.07 30.90
C LEU A 12 -32.34 -8.80 29.56
N ILE A 13 -33.55 -8.87 29.02
CA ILE A 13 -33.80 -9.46 27.69
C ILE A 13 -33.06 -8.67 26.60
N LEU A 14 -33.13 -7.34 26.63
CA LEU A 14 -32.42 -6.50 25.68
C LEU A 14 -30.90 -6.71 25.78
N LEU A 15 -30.37 -6.78 26.99
CA LEU A 15 -28.93 -7.02 27.23
C LEU A 15 -28.50 -8.40 26.69
N ILE A 16 -29.31 -9.44 26.86
CA ILE A 16 -29.04 -10.77 26.29
C ILE A 16 -29.05 -10.71 24.75
N ILE A 17 -30.02 -10.02 24.14
CA ILE A 17 -30.10 -9.89 22.68
C ILE A 17 -28.88 -9.12 22.15
N CYS A 18 -28.51 -7.99 22.76
CA CYS A 18 -27.32 -7.23 22.39
C CYS A 18 -26.05 -8.09 22.53
N SER A 19 -25.90 -8.81 23.64
CA SER A 19 -24.76 -9.70 23.86
C SER A 19 -24.70 -10.82 22.82
N ALA A 20 -25.83 -11.42 22.46
CA ALA A 20 -25.89 -12.47 21.44
C ALA A 20 -25.50 -11.93 20.06
N ALA A 21 -26.03 -10.76 19.68
CA ALA A 21 -25.68 -10.09 18.42
C ALA A 21 -24.18 -9.75 18.36
N SER A 22 -23.61 -9.21 19.44
CA SER A 22 -22.17 -8.94 19.53
C SER A 22 -21.33 -10.22 19.42
N ALA A 23 -21.73 -11.31 20.08
CA ALA A 23 -21.03 -12.59 19.99
C ALA A 23 -21.05 -13.16 18.57
N SER A 24 -22.19 -13.09 17.88
CA SER A 24 -22.31 -13.51 16.48
C SER A 24 -21.43 -12.67 15.55
N TYR A 25 -21.42 -11.34 15.75
CA TYR A 25 -20.59 -10.44 14.95
C TYR A 25 -19.09 -10.72 15.13
N LEU A 26 -18.63 -10.85 16.39
CA LEU A 26 -17.23 -11.17 16.68
C LEU A 26 -16.85 -12.56 16.18
N GLY A 27 -17.75 -13.54 16.28
CA GLY A 27 -17.56 -14.88 15.71
C GLY A 27 -17.39 -14.86 14.20
N PHE A 28 -18.20 -14.07 13.49
CA PHE A 28 -18.07 -13.90 12.05
C PHE A 28 -16.75 -13.21 11.66
N LYS A 29 -16.37 -12.14 12.38
CA LYS A 29 -15.10 -11.44 12.17
C LYS A 29 -13.89 -12.36 12.40
N LEU A 30 -13.90 -13.13 13.48
CA LEU A 30 -12.83 -14.09 13.76
C LEU A 30 -12.75 -15.18 12.69
N TRP A 31 -13.89 -15.66 12.19
CA TRP A 31 -13.91 -16.63 11.11
C TRP A 31 -13.29 -16.07 9.82
N GLN A 32 -13.60 -14.82 9.47
CA GLN A 32 -13.00 -14.12 8.33
C GLN A 32 -11.47 -13.99 8.47
N GLU A 33 -10.99 -13.54 9.64
CA GLU A 33 -9.54 -13.46 9.94
C GLU A 33 -8.85 -14.82 9.80
N ILE A 34 -9.45 -15.90 10.31
CA ILE A 34 -8.88 -17.24 10.18
C ILE A 34 -8.76 -17.68 8.72
N GLN A 35 -9.70 -17.31 7.84
CA GLN A 35 -9.57 -17.63 6.41
C GLN A 35 -8.42 -16.86 5.77
N ILE A 36 -8.26 -15.58 6.12
CA ILE A 36 -7.16 -14.74 5.63
C ILE A 36 -5.81 -15.30 6.09
N GLU A 37 -5.67 -15.64 7.37
CA GLU A 37 -4.43 -16.22 7.91
C GLU A 37 -4.09 -17.57 7.26
N ARG A 38 -5.10 -18.41 6.98
CA ARG A 38 -4.89 -19.66 6.23
C ARG A 38 -4.43 -19.41 4.81
N TYR A 39 -5.00 -18.40 4.14
CA TYR A 39 -4.57 -18.02 2.80
C TYR A 39 -3.13 -17.51 2.81
N ILE A 40 -2.78 -16.62 3.74
CA ILE A 40 -1.43 -16.06 3.88
C ILE A 40 -0.38 -17.16 4.11
N ALA A 41 -0.73 -18.19 4.88
CA ALA A 41 0.16 -19.33 5.13
C ALA A 41 0.46 -20.14 3.86
N SER A 42 -0.49 -20.20 2.91
CA SER A 42 -0.37 -20.99 1.67
C SER A 42 -1.02 -20.29 0.46
N PRO A 43 -0.47 -19.16 -0.04
CA PRO A 43 -1.11 -18.38 -1.11
C PRO A 43 -1.19 -19.12 -2.46
N SER A 44 -0.39 -20.16 -2.63
CA SER A 44 -0.36 -21.00 -3.83
C SER A 44 -1.51 -22.01 -3.90
N SER A 45 -2.22 -22.27 -2.79
CA SER A 45 -3.32 -23.26 -2.77
C SER A 45 -4.63 -22.73 -3.38
N SER A 46 -4.73 -21.43 -3.61
CA SER A 46 -5.91 -20.79 -4.20
C SER A 46 -5.48 -19.72 -5.20
N GLU A 47 -6.19 -19.66 -6.32
CA GLU A 47 -6.06 -18.58 -7.31
C GLU A 47 -6.87 -17.35 -6.91
N ASP A 48 -8.02 -17.57 -6.28
CA ASP A 48 -8.85 -16.50 -5.74
C ASP A 48 -8.16 -15.88 -4.52
N VAL A 49 -7.91 -14.58 -4.60
CA VAL A 49 -7.24 -13.79 -3.57
C VAL A 49 -8.33 -13.10 -2.74
N PRO A 50 -8.41 -13.35 -1.42
CA PRO A 50 -9.31 -12.61 -0.55
C PRO A 50 -9.11 -11.10 -0.68
N ASP A 51 -10.20 -10.34 -0.62
CA ASP A 51 -10.22 -8.86 -0.56
C ASP A 51 -9.68 -8.37 0.80
N ASP A 52 -8.36 -8.54 0.98
CA ASP A 52 -7.59 -8.11 2.14
C ASP A 52 -6.15 -7.79 1.67
N PRO A 53 -5.60 -6.61 2.03
CA PRO A 53 -4.28 -6.20 1.56
C PRO A 53 -3.16 -7.18 2.00
N ARG A 54 -3.31 -7.89 3.12
CA ARG A 54 -2.35 -8.90 3.58
C ARG A 54 -2.35 -10.12 2.65
N ALA A 55 -3.53 -10.52 2.15
CA ALA A 55 -3.65 -11.62 1.21
C ALA A 55 -2.98 -11.27 -0.13
N HIS A 56 -3.23 -10.08 -0.66
CA HIS A 56 -2.55 -9.58 -1.86
C HIS A 56 -1.03 -9.50 -1.68
N PHE A 57 -0.56 -8.98 -0.55
CA PHE A 57 0.87 -8.95 -0.23
C PHE A 57 1.49 -10.36 -0.19
N ALA A 58 0.80 -11.33 0.43
CA ALA A 58 1.27 -12.72 0.48
C ALA A 58 1.28 -13.36 -0.92
N LYS A 59 0.27 -13.06 -1.75
CA LYS A 59 0.20 -13.54 -3.14
C LYS A 59 1.31 -12.95 -4.01
N ALA A 60 1.68 -11.68 -3.81
CA ALA A 60 2.83 -11.09 -4.46
C ALA A 60 4.12 -11.83 -4.13
N ALA A 61 4.33 -12.19 -2.86
CA ALA A 61 5.50 -12.97 -2.45
C ALA A 61 5.53 -14.38 -3.08
N ASP A 62 4.37 -15.01 -3.28
CA ASP A 62 4.25 -16.28 -4.02
C ASP A 62 4.60 -16.12 -5.50
N PHE A 63 4.15 -15.05 -6.16
CA PHE A 63 4.51 -14.75 -7.54
C PHE A 63 5.99 -14.43 -7.70
N GLU A 64 6.61 -13.72 -6.75
CA GLU A 64 8.05 -13.46 -6.77
C GLU A 64 8.89 -14.73 -6.67
N LYS A 65 8.49 -15.70 -5.85
CA LYS A 65 9.15 -17.03 -5.79
C LYS A 65 9.08 -17.79 -7.11
N GLN A 66 8.11 -17.45 -7.96
CA GLN A 66 7.90 -18.03 -9.29
C GLN A 66 8.48 -17.15 -10.41
N GLU A 67 9.22 -16.08 -10.07
CA GLU A 67 9.79 -15.12 -11.01
C GLU A 67 8.74 -14.40 -11.87
N LYS A 68 7.49 -14.34 -11.39
CA LYS A 68 6.36 -13.68 -12.06
C LYS A 68 6.26 -12.22 -11.61
N HIS A 69 7.28 -11.42 -11.97
CA HIS A 69 7.45 -10.04 -11.49
C HIS A 69 6.24 -9.14 -11.73
N GLU A 70 5.71 -9.12 -12.95
CA GLU A 70 4.54 -8.29 -13.29
C GLU A 70 3.31 -8.61 -12.42
N LEU A 71 3.03 -9.91 -12.21
CA LEU A 71 1.92 -10.33 -11.35
C LEU A 71 2.17 -9.98 -9.89
N ALA A 72 3.42 -10.01 -9.42
CA ALA A 72 3.75 -9.57 -8.08
C ALA A 72 3.56 -8.05 -7.92
N LEU A 73 3.96 -7.24 -8.91
CA LEU A 73 3.75 -5.79 -8.93
C LEU A 73 2.27 -5.42 -8.89
N ASP A 74 1.42 -6.15 -9.62
CA ASP A 74 -0.04 -5.96 -9.61
C ASP A 74 -0.61 -6.19 -8.20
N GLN A 75 -0.26 -7.32 -7.58
CA GLN A 75 -0.73 -7.66 -6.24
C GLN A 75 -0.25 -6.67 -5.17
N LEU A 76 1.01 -6.21 -5.24
CA LEU A 76 1.52 -5.17 -4.34
C LEU A 76 0.79 -3.83 -4.54
N THR A 77 0.44 -3.50 -5.77
CA THR A 77 -0.33 -2.28 -6.08
C THR A 77 -1.75 -2.35 -5.51
N ILE A 78 -2.40 -3.50 -5.59
CA ILE A 78 -3.71 -3.71 -4.92
C ILE A 78 -3.56 -3.61 -3.41
N ALA A 79 -2.55 -4.26 -2.82
CA ALA A 79 -2.30 -4.20 -1.37
C ALA A 79 -2.10 -2.75 -0.89
N LEU A 80 -1.40 -1.91 -1.65
CA LEU A 80 -1.17 -0.50 -1.33
C LEU A 80 -2.45 0.34 -1.27
N GLY A 81 -3.57 -0.13 -1.83
CA GLY A 81 -4.84 0.61 -1.84
C GLY A 81 -5.47 0.84 -0.47
N ASP A 82 -5.37 -0.14 0.43
CA ASP A 82 -5.98 -0.10 1.77
C ASP A 82 -5.10 -0.72 2.88
N ALA A 83 -3.81 -0.93 2.62
CA ALA A 83 -2.91 -1.51 3.62
C ALA A 83 -2.77 -0.62 4.87
N PRO A 84 -2.68 -1.20 6.08
CA PRO A 84 -2.19 -0.46 7.25
C PRO A 84 -0.73 -0.01 7.02
N LYS A 85 -0.30 1.04 7.71
CA LYS A 85 1.00 1.71 7.47
C LYS A 85 2.19 0.76 7.46
N GLU A 86 2.22 -0.20 8.37
CA GLU A 86 3.30 -1.18 8.48
C GLU A 86 3.39 -2.06 7.23
N LEU A 87 2.25 -2.57 6.76
CA LEU A 87 2.19 -3.38 5.54
C LEU A 87 2.42 -2.53 4.28
N MET A 88 1.90 -1.30 4.26
CA MET A 88 2.10 -0.35 3.16
C MET A 88 3.59 -0.03 2.97
N THR A 89 4.33 0.16 4.07
CA THR A 89 5.79 0.35 4.06
C THR A 89 6.49 -0.83 3.37
N LEU A 90 6.15 -2.06 3.77
CA LEU A 90 6.72 -3.28 3.21
C LEU A 90 6.32 -3.46 1.74
N ALA A 91 5.09 -3.10 1.37
CA ALA A 91 4.59 -3.22 0.01
C ALA A 91 5.33 -2.28 -0.95
N TYR A 92 5.54 -1.02 -0.55
CA TYR A 92 6.39 -0.09 -1.28
C TYR A 92 7.81 -0.62 -1.42
N TYR A 93 8.43 -1.04 -0.31
CA TYR A 93 9.78 -1.60 -0.35
C TYR A 93 9.92 -2.79 -1.30
N ASN A 94 9.00 -3.75 -1.25
CA ASN A 94 9.02 -4.92 -2.12
C ASN A 94 8.77 -4.56 -3.59
N ARG A 95 7.85 -3.63 -3.87
CA ARG A 95 7.56 -3.19 -5.25
C ARG A 95 8.77 -2.47 -5.86
N GLY A 96 9.42 -1.62 -5.06
CA GLY A 96 10.67 -0.96 -5.44
C GLY A 96 11.81 -1.96 -5.69
N ASN A 97 11.95 -3.00 -4.87
CA ASN A 97 12.96 -4.04 -5.07
C ASN A 97 12.76 -4.83 -6.36
N ILE A 98 11.51 -5.16 -6.71
CA ILE A 98 11.19 -5.84 -7.96
C ILE A 98 11.62 -4.96 -9.13
N ASN A 99 11.14 -3.71 -9.18
CA ASN A 99 11.50 -2.76 -10.23
C ASN A 99 13.01 -2.56 -10.37
N LEU A 100 13.72 -2.37 -9.25
CA LEU A 100 15.16 -2.15 -9.28
C LEU A 100 15.91 -3.37 -9.81
N ARG A 101 15.60 -4.58 -9.34
CA ARG A 101 16.26 -5.80 -9.81
C ARG A 101 15.97 -6.04 -11.30
N THR A 102 14.71 -5.92 -11.71
CA THR A 102 14.33 -6.05 -13.12
C THR A 102 15.09 -5.06 -13.99
N ALA A 103 15.27 -3.82 -13.53
CA ALA A 103 16.06 -2.83 -14.25
C ALA A 103 17.56 -3.17 -14.31
N LEU A 104 18.14 -3.68 -13.21
CA LEU A 104 19.56 -4.04 -13.14
C LEU A 104 19.93 -5.26 -14.01
N GLU A 105 18.96 -6.11 -14.33
CA GLU A 105 19.11 -7.23 -15.26
C GLU A 105 19.02 -6.79 -16.74
N MET A 106 18.52 -5.58 -17.01
CA MET A 106 18.43 -5.03 -18.36
C MET A 106 19.76 -4.45 -18.85
N THR A 107 19.93 -4.43 -20.17
CA THR A 107 21.03 -3.69 -20.81
C THR A 107 20.76 -2.19 -20.73
N GLN A 108 21.81 -1.37 -20.61
CA GLN A 108 21.72 0.10 -20.60
C GLN A 108 21.02 0.71 -21.83
N ALA A 109 20.93 -0.02 -22.94
CA ALA A 109 20.21 0.41 -24.14
C ALA A 109 18.69 0.14 -24.09
N ASP A 110 18.19 -0.57 -23.09
CA ASP A 110 16.75 -0.84 -22.95
C ASP A 110 16.05 0.39 -22.35
N ALA A 111 15.18 1.01 -23.14
CA ALA A 111 14.45 2.21 -22.75
C ALA A 111 13.57 2.02 -21.50
N ARG A 112 13.27 0.78 -21.10
CA ARG A 112 12.49 0.47 -19.89
C ARG A 112 13.30 0.57 -18.61
N GLN A 113 14.63 0.49 -18.68
CA GLN A 113 15.49 0.48 -17.50
C GLN A 113 15.32 1.75 -16.66
N LEU A 114 15.40 2.92 -17.30
CA LEU A 114 15.29 4.22 -16.62
C LEU A 114 13.95 4.38 -15.88
N PRO A 115 12.77 4.19 -16.51
CA PRO A 115 11.48 4.24 -15.81
C PRO A 115 11.37 3.30 -14.61
N LEU A 116 11.90 2.08 -14.70
CA LEU A 116 11.87 1.12 -13.59
C LEU A 116 12.73 1.58 -12.41
N ILE A 117 13.91 2.14 -12.67
CA ILE A 117 14.76 2.71 -11.62
C ILE A 117 14.07 3.90 -10.95
N GLU A 118 13.42 4.78 -11.71
CA GLU A 118 12.66 5.91 -11.16
C GLU A 118 11.47 5.45 -10.30
N LEU A 119 10.72 4.44 -10.76
CA LEU A 119 9.65 3.83 -9.96
C LEU A 119 10.20 3.23 -8.67
N ALA A 120 11.35 2.54 -8.72
CA ALA A 120 11.99 2.00 -7.53
C ALA A 120 12.35 3.09 -6.52
N LYS A 121 12.96 4.21 -6.97
CA LYS A 121 13.28 5.35 -6.09
C LYS A 121 12.02 5.94 -5.45
N GLN A 122 10.95 6.12 -6.22
CA GLN A 122 9.68 6.62 -5.70
C GLN A 122 9.12 5.71 -4.61
N ASP A 123 9.15 4.39 -4.83
CA ASP A 123 8.67 3.40 -3.88
C ASP A 123 9.53 3.38 -2.61
N PHE A 124 10.87 3.40 -2.71
CA PHE A 124 11.73 3.48 -1.52
C PHE A 124 11.53 4.77 -0.73
N ARG A 125 11.35 5.91 -1.40
CA ARG A 125 11.00 7.17 -0.73
C ARG A 125 9.65 7.09 -0.03
N SER A 126 8.67 6.44 -0.65
CA SER A 126 7.35 6.24 -0.06
C SER A 126 7.42 5.35 1.18
N ALA A 127 8.21 4.27 1.15
CA ALA A 127 8.49 3.44 2.32
C ALA A 127 9.16 4.24 3.44
N LEU A 128 10.20 5.03 3.12
CA LEU A 128 10.93 5.86 4.09
C LEU A 128 10.12 7.04 4.64
N ALA A 129 9.13 7.53 3.90
CA ALA A 129 8.20 8.54 4.38
C ALA A 129 7.29 7.99 5.50
N ILE A 130 6.99 6.69 5.47
CA ILE A 130 6.18 6.02 6.50
C ILE A 130 7.06 5.51 7.64
N ASN A 131 8.17 4.83 7.32
CA ASN A 131 9.15 4.32 8.27
C ASN A 131 10.55 4.86 7.92
N PRO A 132 10.96 6.00 8.51
CA PRO A 132 12.26 6.58 8.25
C PRO A 132 13.43 5.66 8.62
N ASP A 133 13.27 4.75 9.58
CA ASP A 133 14.34 3.93 10.14
C ASP A 133 14.56 2.61 9.36
N MET A 134 13.83 2.40 8.26
CA MET A 134 13.99 1.22 7.41
C MET A 134 15.31 1.27 6.62
N TRP A 135 16.39 0.79 7.24
CA TRP A 135 17.74 0.81 6.68
C TRP A 135 17.84 0.14 5.30
N ASP A 136 17.13 -0.97 5.09
CA ASP A 136 17.14 -1.68 3.81
C ASP A 136 16.60 -0.79 2.66
N ALA A 137 15.55 -0.01 2.91
CA ALA A 137 15.01 0.92 1.93
C ALA A 137 15.96 2.10 1.68
N ARG A 138 16.67 2.60 2.71
CA ARG A 138 17.71 3.63 2.53
C ARG A 138 18.86 3.13 1.66
N TYR A 139 19.32 1.91 1.93
CA TYR A 139 20.40 1.30 1.17
C TYR A 139 19.98 1.07 -0.29
N ASN A 140 18.80 0.51 -0.55
CA ASN A 140 18.35 0.27 -1.93
C ASN A 140 18.04 1.56 -2.68
N LEU A 141 17.58 2.61 -1.99
CA LEU A 141 17.46 3.95 -2.59
C LEU A 141 18.81 4.51 -3.03
N GLU A 142 19.86 4.37 -2.21
CA GLU A 142 21.21 4.78 -2.57
C GLU A 142 21.73 3.99 -3.79
N VAL A 143 21.47 2.68 -3.85
CA VAL A 143 21.81 1.86 -5.03
C VAL A 143 21.10 2.39 -6.28
N ALA A 144 19.80 2.68 -6.19
CA ALA A 144 19.03 3.22 -7.31
C ALA A 144 19.51 4.62 -7.75
N LEU A 145 19.91 5.48 -6.81
CA LEU A 145 20.46 6.81 -7.09
C LEU A 145 21.84 6.76 -7.73
N ARG A 146 22.65 5.74 -7.44
CA ARG A 146 23.93 5.53 -8.15
C ARG A 146 23.73 5.01 -9.57
N ALA A 147 22.71 4.17 -9.78
CA ALA A 147 22.38 3.65 -11.09
C ALA A 147 21.87 4.76 -12.02
N VAL A 148 20.97 5.60 -11.52
CA VAL A 148 20.50 6.81 -12.22
C VAL A 148 20.61 8.00 -11.26
N PRO A 149 21.63 8.85 -11.40
CA PRO A 149 21.77 10.04 -10.57
C PRO A 149 20.66 11.07 -10.82
N GLU A 150 20.23 11.74 -9.75
CA GLU A 150 19.31 12.89 -9.77
C GLU A 150 20.07 14.22 -9.62
N ASP A 151 21.23 14.29 -10.26
CA ASP A 151 22.07 15.47 -10.28
C ASP A 151 22.30 15.84 -11.75
N PRO A 152 21.84 17.02 -12.22
CA PRO A 152 22.01 17.43 -13.61
C PRO A 152 23.48 17.54 -14.03
N ASP A 153 24.41 17.73 -13.09
CA ASP A 153 25.85 17.76 -13.38
C ASP A 153 26.40 16.35 -13.69
N VAL A 154 25.72 15.30 -13.22
CA VAL A 154 26.11 13.89 -13.38
C VAL A 154 25.25 13.18 -14.43
N ASN A 155 23.96 13.52 -14.49
CA ASN A 155 22.98 12.96 -15.40
C ASN A 155 22.33 14.12 -16.20
N PRO A 156 22.79 14.40 -17.43
CA PRO A 156 22.27 15.51 -18.23
C PRO A 156 20.81 15.33 -18.65
N ASP A 157 20.29 14.09 -18.62
CA ASP A 157 18.89 13.77 -18.93
C ASP A 157 17.97 13.97 -17.71
N PHE A 158 18.53 14.23 -16.52
CA PHE A 158 17.74 14.52 -15.32
C PHE A 158 17.17 15.94 -15.37
N GLU A 159 15.87 16.05 -15.64
CA GLU A 159 15.13 17.30 -15.47
C GLU A 159 14.73 17.49 -14.01
N LYS A 160 15.41 18.41 -13.32
CA LYS A 160 15.00 18.84 -11.98
C LYS A 160 13.62 19.47 -12.07
N ASN A 161 12.62 18.83 -11.47
CA ASN A 161 11.27 19.39 -11.39
C ASN A 161 11.28 20.61 -10.46
N ILE A 162 11.52 21.79 -11.02
CA ILE A 162 11.51 23.05 -10.28
C ILE A 162 10.04 23.38 -10.00
N ILE A 163 9.54 22.98 -8.83
CA ILE A 163 8.26 23.49 -8.35
C ILE A 163 8.48 24.99 -8.11
N SER A 164 8.18 25.80 -9.13
CA SER A 164 8.11 27.24 -8.99
C SER A 164 7.03 27.54 -7.96
N SER A 165 7.46 27.90 -6.75
CA SER A 165 6.61 28.34 -5.64
C SER A 165 5.90 29.68 -5.92
N GLN A 166 6.00 30.22 -7.14
CA GLN A 166 5.35 31.44 -7.58
C GLN A 166 4.26 31.16 -8.61
N ARG A 167 3.16 30.53 -8.16
CA ARG A 167 1.84 30.93 -8.66
C ARG A 167 1.05 31.48 -7.48
N SER A 168 1.40 32.71 -7.09
CA SER A 168 0.44 33.57 -6.40
C SER A 168 -0.78 33.67 -7.32
N ILE A 169 -1.86 33.00 -6.93
CA ILE A 169 -3.15 33.15 -7.59
C ILE A 169 -3.61 34.57 -7.24
N GLU A 170 -3.29 35.52 -8.11
CA GLU A 170 -3.93 36.82 -8.09
C GLU A 170 -5.38 36.59 -8.53
N SER A 171 -6.27 36.39 -7.56
CA SER A 171 -7.70 36.34 -7.83
C SER A 171 -8.15 37.73 -8.26
N LYS A 172 -8.15 37.97 -9.58
CA LYS A 172 -8.88 39.12 -10.12
C LYS A 172 -10.36 38.91 -9.80
N ALA A 173 -10.84 39.64 -8.81
CA ALA A 173 -12.22 39.66 -8.39
C ALA A 173 -13.13 39.87 -9.60
N PHE A 174 -13.84 38.82 -9.99
CA PHE A 174 -14.87 38.86 -11.02
C PHE A 174 -16.05 39.64 -10.45
N LYS A 175 -16.21 40.91 -10.85
CA LYS A 175 -17.45 41.66 -10.58
C LYS A 175 -18.53 41.10 -11.49
N VAL A 176 -19.44 40.33 -10.91
CA VAL A 176 -20.69 39.95 -11.55
C VAL A 176 -21.65 41.13 -11.34
N ASP A 177 -21.86 41.93 -12.38
CA ASP A 177 -23.01 42.82 -12.41
C ASP A 177 -24.25 41.97 -12.76
N LEU A 178 -25.11 41.76 -11.78
CA LEU A 178 -26.42 41.12 -11.95
C LEU A 178 -27.45 42.17 -12.41
N PRO A 179 -28.32 41.84 -13.37
CA PRO A 179 -29.45 42.69 -13.77
C PRO A 179 -30.55 42.77 -12.70
#